data_AF-A0A8T4NZL5-F1
#
_entry.id   AF-A0A8T4NZL5-F1
#
_cell.length_a   1.000
_cell.length_b   1.000
_cell.length_c   1.000
_cell.angle_alpha   90.00
_cell.angle_beta   90.00
_cell.angle_gamma   90.00
#
_symmetry.space_group_name_H-M   'P 1'
#
loop_
_entity.id
_entity.type
_entity.pdbx_description
1 polymer ?
#
loop_
_entity_poly.entity_id
_entity_poly.type
_entity_poly.pdbx_seq_one_letter_code
_entity_poly.pdbx_strand_id
1 'polypeptide(L)'
;MSFVRLKASLIVFLIIFSVFSIYVPAAEAESKKACCENTKNNEKCVFTDSGSCDKSARMAFTTCEQTNFCSLGCCYSSSDGSCNKNTPKAVCDSKEATSFIESPECNIAACQKGCCLIGEEAFFVTQTQCKQYGSQFPDLKVLFDSGTATEKSCLEKSRSKEVGCCVTQDSCMFTTRDSCNVASENLKGTTAPPTQQQAAPQTQPIQEKKQNQPIKDQEENKKSEEKIPTTNSISIDSITGFAEQTSEQKSIENAKEVFIGNQGFYKNTLCSNDRLQCGCAKQHHTACYQGRVYWYPYMRQL
;
A
#
# COMPACT_ATOMS: atom_id res chain seq x y z
N MET A 1 17.40 -52.93 -81.67
CA MET A 1 17.80 -51.64 -81.06
C MET A 1 17.04 -51.28 -79.78
N SER A 2 15.77 -51.69 -79.60
CA SER A 2 14.88 -51.22 -78.51
C SER A 2 15.45 -51.32 -77.08
N PHE A 3 16.26 -52.35 -76.78
CA PHE A 3 16.80 -52.61 -75.44
C PHE A 3 17.71 -51.50 -74.89
N VAL A 4 18.34 -50.69 -75.76
CA VAL A 4 19.20 -49.56 -75.34
C VAL A 4 18.36 -48.38 -74.83
N ARG A 5 17.22 -48.10 -75.48
CA ARG A 5 16.32 -47.00 -75.09
C ARG A 5 15.66 -47.26 -73.73
N LEU A 6 15.32 -48.50 -73.43
CA LEU A 6 14.76 -48.89 -72.13
C LEU A 6 15.76 -48.67 -70.98
N LYS A 7 17.04 -49.04 -71.17
CA LYS A 7 18.09 -48.81 -70.17
C LYS A 7 18.36 -47.32 -69.92
N ALA A 8 18.39 -46.50 -70.97
CA ALA A 8 18.56 -45.05 -70.83
C ALA A 8 17.42 -44.42 -70.00
N SER A 9 16.16 -44.83 -70.24
CA SER A 9 15.01 -44.32 -69.50
C SER A 9 15.04 -44.66 -68.01
N LEU A 10 15.51 -45.86 -67.64
CA LEU A 10 15.63 -46.28 -66.24
C LEU A 10 16.68 -45.48 -65.46
N ILE A 11 17.82 -45.17 -66.09
CA ILE A 11 18.90 -44.39 -65.45
C ILE A 11 18.44 -42.95 -65.18
N VAL A 12 17.77 -42.31 -66.13
CA VAL A 12 17.21 -40.96 -65.94
C VAL A 12 16.17 -40.94 -64.81
N PHE A 13 15.29 -41.94 -64.75
CA PHE A 13 14.27 -42.04 -63.69
C PHE A 13 14.89 -42.21 -62.30
N LEU A 14 15.94 -43.03 -62.16
CA LEU A 14 16.68 -43.21 -60.90
C LEU A 14 17.36 -41.92 -60.44
N ILE A 15 17.95 -41.13 -61.34
CA ILE A 15 18.59 -39.85 -61.02
C ILE A 15 17.54 -38.85 -60.49
N ILE A 16 16.38 -38.75 -61.16
CA ILE A 16 15.29 -37.85 -60.73
C ILE A 16 14.76 -38.25 -59.35
N PHE A 17 14.55 -39.56 -59.11
CA PHE A 17 14.06 -40.06 -57.82
C PHE A 17 15.09 -39.86 -56.69
N SER A 18 16.40 -39.98 -57.01
CA SER A 18 17.49 -39.70 -56.05
C SER A 18 17.53 -38.24 -55.60
N VAL A 19 17.24 -37.29 -56.48
CA VAL A 19 17.19 -35.85 -56.12
C VAL A 19 15.99 -35.54 -55.23
N PHE A 20 14.83 -36.15 -55.52
CA PHE A 20 13.61 -35.93 -54.73
C PHE A 20 13.67 -36.51 -53.30
N SER A 21 14.49 -37.55 -53.09
CA SER A 21 14.56 -38.28 -51.82
C SER A 21 15.28 -37.53 -50.67
N ILE A 22 15.95 -36.42 -50.96
CA ILE A 22 16.76 -35.68 -49.98
C ILE A 22 15.98 -34.54 -49.31
N TYR A 23 14.86 -34.09 -49.91
CA TYR A 23 14.10 -32.93 -49.42
C TYR A 23 12.90 -33.30 -48.53
N VAL A 24 13.16 -34.10 -47.49
CA VAL A 24 12.24 -34.21 -46.35
C VAL A 24 12.64 -33.13 -45.34
N PRO A 25 11.91 -32.00 -45.21
CA PRO A 25 12.16 -31.08 -44.12
C PRO A 25 11.93 -31.82 -42.80
N ALA A 26 12.84 -31.66 -41.84
CA ALA A 26 12.66 -32.24 -40.52
C ALA A 26 11.39 -31.63 -39.90
N ALA A 27 10.34 -32.43 -39.77
CA ALA A 27 9.13 -32.01 -39.08
C ALA A 27 9.48 -31.84 -37.61
N GLU A 28 9.65 -30.59 -37.17
CA GLU A 28 9.74 -30.26 -35.75
C GLU A 28 8.46 -30.78 -35.08
N ALA A 29 8.62 -31.77 -34.20
CA ALA A 29 7.49 -32.45 -33.58
C ALA A 29 6.81 -31.48 -32.61
N GLU A 30 5.69 -30.89 -33.03
CA GLU A 30 4.95 -29.89 -32.27
C GLU A 30 4.79 -30.31 -30.82
N SER A 31 5.39 -29.52 -29.93
CA SER A 31 5.42 -29.80 -28.50
C SER A 31 4.00 -29.70 -27.94
N LYS A 32 3.44 -30.85 -27.56
CA LYS A 32 2.07 -30.93 -27.02
C LYS A 32 1.99 -30.11 -25.74
N LYS A 33 1.28 -28.97 -25.79
CA LYS A 33 1.08 -28.11 -24.63
C LYS A 33 0.14 -28.74 -23.62
N ALA A 34 0.44 -28.52 -22.35
CA ALA A 34 -0.26 -29.09 -21.21
C ALA A 34 -0.25 -28.09 -20.05
N CYS A 35 -1.25 -28.16 -19.18
CA CYS A 35 -1.12 -27.60 -17.85
C CYS A 35 -0.17 -28.49 -17.05
N CYS A 36 0.88 -27.89 -16.48
CA CYS A 36 1.74 -28.52 -15.48
C CYS A 36 1.33 -28.04 -14.08
N GLU A 37 1.14 -28.97 -13.14
CA GLU A 37 0.96 -28.64 -11.70
C GLU A 37 2.20 -27.92 -11.16
N ASN A 38 3.39 -28.46 -11.47
CA ASN A 38 4.69 -27.81 -11.31
C ASN A 38 5.48 -27.91 -12.64
N THR A 39 6.19 -26.85 -13.04
CA THR A 39 7.24 -26.90 -14.07
C THR A 39 8.57 -27.31 -13.46
N LYS A 40 9.55 -27.68 -14.30
CA LYS A 40 10.95 -27.91 -13.90
C LYS A 40 11.62 -26.70 -13.24
N ASN A 41 11.07 -25.50 -13.39
CA ASN A 41 11.54 -24.27 -12.76
C ASN A 41 10.85 -23.99 -11.42
N ASN A 42 10.04 -24.93 -10.91
CA ASN A 42 9.14 -24.79 -9.75
C ASN A 42 8.00 -23.76 -9.93
N GLU A 43 7.73 -23.33 -11.17
CA GLU A 43 6.54 -22.51 -11.47
C GLU A 43 5.29 -23.39 -11.36
N LYS A 44 4.16 -22.82 -10.94
CA LYS A 44 2.95 -23.59 -10.61
C LYS A 44 1.78 -23.22 -11.50
N CYS A 45 1.03 -24.23 -11.94
CA CYS A 45 -0.16 -24.05 -12.78
C CYS A 45 0.10 -23.28 -14.07
N VAL A 46 1.19 -23.63 -14.76
CA VAL A 46 1.59 -23.01 -16.03
C VAL A 46 1.12 -23.89 -17.20
N PHE A 47 0.46 -23.28 -18.19
CA PHE A 47 0.16 -23.93 -19.47
C PHE A 47 1.34 -23.76 -20.42
N THR A 48 2.15 -24.80 -20.55
CA THR A 48 3.44 -24.79 -21.27
C THR A 48 3.65 -26.12 -22.00
N ASP A 49 4.79 -26.33 -22.63
CA ASP A 49 5.11 -27.60 -23.32
C ASP A 49 5.17 -28.76 -22.32
N SER A 50 4.64 -29.93 -22.66
CA SER A 50 4.67 -31.11 -21.76
C SER A 50 6.09 -31.55 -21.40
N GLY A 51 7.08 -31.19 -22.22
CA GLY A 51 8.50 -31.39 -21.92
C GLY A 51 9.05 -30.50 -20.80
N SER A 52 8.32 -29.46 -20.38
CA SER A 52 8.69 -28.49 -19.34
C SER A 52 8.02 -28.76 -17.99
N CYS A 53 7.01 -29.64 -17.93
CA CYS A 53 6.46 -30.14 -16.67
C CYS A 53 7.51 -30.91 -15.86
N ASP A 54 7.38 -30.89 -14.53
CA ASP A 54 8.05 -31.85 -13.65
C ASP A 54 7.42 -33.25 -13.85
N LYS A 55 8.26 -34.30 -13.88
CA LYS A 55 7.82 -35.70 -14.06
C LYS A 55 7.13 -36.29 -12.81
N SER A 56 7.32 -35.67 -11.65
CA SER A 56 6.71 -36.05 -10.37
C SER A 56 5.37 -35.37 -10.11
N ALA A 57 5.06 -34.31 -10.87
CA ALA A 57 3.86 -33.51 -10.72
C ALA A 57 2.75 -33.95 -11.68
N ARG A 58 1.50 -33.56 -11.38
CA ARG A 58 0.35 -33.80 -12.26
C ARG A 58 0.43 -32.93 -13.51
N MET A 59 -0.07 -33.45 -14.62
CA MET A 59 -0.20 -32.72 -15.88
C MET A 59 -1.47 -33.12 -16.62
N ALA A 60 -2.00 -32.23 -17.46
CA ALA A 60 -3.13 -32.50 -18.34
C ALA A 60 -3.01 -31.74 -19.66
N PHE A 61 -3.35 -32.37 -20.78
CA PHE A 61 -3.33 -31.75 -22.12
C PHE A 61 -4.55 -30.85 -22.37
N THR A 62 -4.83 -29.94 -21.43
CA THR A 62 -5.85 -28.88 -21.51
C THR A 62 -5.42 -27.66 -20.69
N THR A 63 -6.16 -26.56 -20.75
CA THR A 63 -5.91 -25.33 -19.98
C THR A 63 -6.00 -25.58 -18.47
N CYS A 64 -5.20 -24.88 -17.67
CA CYS A 64 -5.11 -25.13 -16.22
C CYS A 64 -6.44 -24.91 -15.47
N GLU A 65 -7.28 -24.01 -15.96
CA GLU A 65 -8.63 -23.72 -15.44
C GLU A 65 -9.56 -24.95 -15.47
N GLN A 66 -9.32 -25.89 -16.39
CA GLN A 66 -10.10 -27.13 -16.52
C GLN A 66 -9.55 -28.29 -15.66
N THR A 67 -8.58 -28.04 -14.77
CA THR A 67 -7.91 -29.10 -14.01
C THR A 67 -8.13 -28.96 -12.50
N ASN A 68 -8.48 -30.06 -11.82
CA ASN A 68 -8.76 -30.05 -10.38
C ASN A 68 -7.54 -29.77 -9.49
N PHE A 69 -6.33 -29.77 -10.05
CA PHE A 69 -5.08 -29.42 -9.34
C PHE A 69 -4.68 -27.95 -9.52
N CYS A 70 -5.24 -27.25 -10.52
CA CYS A 70 -5.03 -25.82 -10.74
C CYS A 70 -6.32 -24.99 -10.73
N SER A 71 -7.42 -25.58 -10.28
CA SER A 71 -8.66 -24.88 -9.98
C SER A 71 -8.41 -23.70 -9.04
N LEU A 72 -9.04 -22.57 -9.34
CA LEU A 72 -8.95 -21.37 -8.52
C LEU A 72 -9.89 -21.51 -7.32
N GLY A 73 -9.43 -21.05 -6.16
CA GLY A 73 -10.21 -21.07 -4.92
C GLY A 73 -9.69 -20.05 -3.92
N CYS A 74 -10.14 -20.18 -2.67
CA CYS A 74 -9.58 -19.44 -1.56
C CYS A 74 -8.43 -20.26 -0.95
N CYS A 75 -7.29 -19.61 -0.75
CA CYS A 75 -6.25 -20.14 0.13
C CYS A 75 -6.29 -19.43 1.48
N TYR A 76 -6.88 -20.09 2.47
CA TYR A 76 -6.86 -19.66 3.87
C TYR A 76 -5.55 -20.10 4.51
N SER A 77 -5.01 -19.28 5.41
CA SER A 77 -3.83 -19.57 6.23
C SER A 77 -4.21 -19.50 7.71
N SER A 78 -3.99 -20.58 8.46
CA SER A 78 -4.35 -20.64 9.88
C SER A 78 -3.30 -20.02 10.81
N SER A 79 -2.08 -19.76 10.32
CA SER A 79 -0.96 -19.22 11.11
C SER A 79 -1.02 -17.70 11.27
N ASP A 80 -1.29 -16.97 10.18
CA ASP A 80 -1.43 -15.52 10.15
C ASP A 80 -2.89 -15.05 9.94
N GLY A 81 -3.81 -15.96 9.64
CA GLY A 81 -5.20 -15.61 9.35
C GLY A 81 -5.41 -14.91 8.00
N SER A 82 -4.47 -15.00 7.06
CA SER A 82 -4.62 -14.43 5.72
C SER A 82 -5.53 -15.27 4.82
N CYS A 83 -6.12 -14.62 3.83
CA CYS A 83 -7.02 -15.23 2.86
C CYS A 83 -6.71 -14.71 1.46
N ASN A 84 -6.29 -15.61 0.58
CA ASN A 84 -5.88 -15.28 -0.77
C ASN A 84 -6.97 -15.76 -1.74
N LYS A 85 -7.72 -14.80 -2.33
CA LYS A 85 -8.71 -15.08 -3.38
C LYS A 85 -8.03 -15.61 -4.64
N ASN A 86 -8.80 -16.27 -5.51
CA ASN A 86 -8.39 -16.70 -6.85
C ASN A 86 -7.01 -17.40 -6.90
N THR A 87 -6.66 -18.15 -5.86
CA THR A 87 -5.38 -18.85 -5.77
C THR A 87 -5.52 -20.25 -6.37
N PRO A 88 -4.63 -20.69 -7.28
CA PRO A 88 -4.66 -22.06 -7.79
C PRO A 88 -4.39 -23.09 -6.69
N LYS A 89 -5.08 -24.24 -6.72
CA LYS A 89 -4.95 -25.27 -5.68
C LYS A 89 -3.50 -25.69 -5.40
N ALA A 90 -2.71 -26.03 -6.43
CA ALA A 90 -1.31 -26.41 -6.28
C ALA A 90 -0.37 -25.30 -5.76
N VAL A 91 -0.80 -24.03 -5.74
CA VAL A 91 -0.10 -22.92 -5.07
C VAL A 91 -0.48 -22.83 -3.60
N CYS A 92 -1.74 -23.12 -3.26
CA CYS A 92 -2.20 -23.15 -1.87
C CYS A 92 -1.63 -24.34 -1.10
N ASP A 93 -1.76 -25.55 -1.67
CA ASP A 93 -1.32 -26.82 -1.08
C ASP A 93 0.22 -26.92 -0.94
N SER A 94 0.98 -25.99 -1.55
CA SER A 94 2.45 -25.92 -1.43
C SER A 94 2.97 -25.01 -0.33
N LYS A 95 2.07 -24.41 0.47
CA LYS A 95 2.42 -23.62 1.65
C LYS A 95 2.08 -24.42 2.91
N GLU A 96 2.87 -24.25 3.96
CA GLU A 96 2.55 -24.84 5.26
C GLU A 96 1.44 -24.04 5.96
N ALA A 97 0.67 -24.71 6.84
CA ALA A 97 -0.44 -24.14 7.59
C ALA A 97 -1.55 -23.45 6.76
N THR A 98 -1.68 -23.80 5.47
CA THR A 98 -2.79 -23.35 4.61
C THR A 98 -3.90 -24.39 4.49
N SER A 99 -5.04 -23.98 3.94
CA SER A 99 -6.14 -24.84 3.53
C SER A 99 -6.81 -24.26 2.29
N PHE A 100 -6.83 -25.05 1.21
CA PHE A 100 -7.54 -24.71 -0.01
C PHE A 100 -9.04 -24.98 0.13
N ILE A 101 -9.86 -24.01 -0.30
CA ILE A 101 -11.32 -24.06 -0.23
C ILE A 101 -11.88 -23.68 -1.61
N GLU A 102 -12.84 -24.48 -2.10
CA GLU A 102 -13.47 -24.34 -3.43
C GLU A 102 -14.47 -23.16 -3.50
N SER A 103 -13.98 -21.97 -3.15
CA SER A 103 -14.70 -20.69 -3.19
C SER A 103 -13.71 -19.59 -3.60
N PRO A 104 -13.60 -19.25 -4.90
CA PRO A 104 -12.65 -18.23 -5.39
C PRO A 104 -12.74 -16.89 -4.66
N GLU A 105 -13.95 -16.54 -4.21
CA GLU A 105 -14.27 -15.31 -3.49
C GLU A 105 -13.90 -15.28 -2.00
N CYS A 106 -13.35 -16.35 -1.41
CA CYS A 106 -13.06 -16.42 0.04
C CYS A 106 -14.25 -16.05 0.96
N ASN A 107 -15.49 -16.37 0.57
CA ASN A 107 -16.71 -16.03 1.32
C ASN A 107 -16.94 -16.97 2.54
N ILE A 108 -15.92 -17.11 3.40
CA ILE A 108 -15.94 -17.93 4.62
C ILE A 108 -15.80 -17.05 5.87
N ALA A 109 -16.28 -17.55 7.01
CA ALA A 109 -16.26 -16.81 8.28
C ALA A 109 -14.85 -16.37 8.72
N ALA A 110 -13.84 -17.22 8.54
CA ALA A 110 -12.45 -16.92 8.90
C ALA A 110 -11.82 -15.78 8.09
N CYS A 111 -12.34 -15.52 6.87
CA CYS A 111 -11.86 -14.48 5.97
C CYS A 111 -12.64 -13.17 6.05
N GLN A 112 -13.68 -13.09 6.89
CA GLN A 112 -14.43 -11.85 7.07
C GLN A 112 -13.52 -10.81 7.75
N LYS A 113 -13.24 -9.74 7.03
CA LYS A 113 -12.56 -8.56 7.58
C LYS A 113 -13.50 -7.79 8.49
N GLY A 114 -12.94 -7.27 9.57
CA GLY A 114 -13.61 -6.32 10.46
C GLY A 114 -12.63 -5.22 10.85
N CYS A 115 -13.10 -4.28 11.67
CA CYS A 115 -12.24 -3.24 12.19
C CYS A 115 -11.53 -3.71 13.46
N CYS A 116 -10.22 -3.87 13.37
CA CYS A 116 -9.35 -4.07 14.53
C CYS A 116 -8.91 -2.71 15.07
N LEU A 117 -9.30 -2.38 16.29
CA LEU A 117 -8.87 -1.18 17.00
C LEU A 117 -7.85 -1.57 18.07
N ILE A 118 -6.66 -0.95 18.03
CA ILE A 118 -5.60 -1.16 19.02
C ILE A 118 -5.23 0.22 19.56
N GLY A 119 -5.73 0.56 20.75
CA GLY A 119 -5.66 1.92 21.30
C GLY A 119 -6.37 2.95 20.41
N GLU A 120 -5.59 3.81 19.77
CA GLU A 120 -6.06 4.85 18.82
C GLU A 120 -5.97 4.43 17.34
N GLU A 121 -5.24 3.36 17.01
CA GLU A 121 -5.05 2.88 15.63
C GLU A 121 -6.19 1.96 15.17
N ALA A 122 -6.37 1.85 13.84
CA ALA A 122 -7.41 1.05 13.21
C ALA A 122 -6.89 0.29 11.97
N PHE A 123 -7.17 -1.01 11.89
CA PHE A 123 -6.75 -1.89 10.80
C PHE A 123 -7.93 -2.72 10.26
N PHE A 124 -8.09 -2.79 8.94
CA PHE A 124 -9.17 -3.56 8.30
C PHE A 124 -8.70 -4.96 7.88
N VAL A 125 -8.80 -5.90 8.83
CA VAL A 125 -8.09 -7.18 8.83
C VAL A 125 -8.99 -8.32 9.33
N THR A 126 -8.57 -9.59 9.24
CA THR A 126 -9.34 -10.71 9.80
C THR A 126 -9.25 -10.75 11.33
N GLN A 127 -10.14 -11.49 12.00
CA GLN A 127 -10.11 -11.59 13.47
C GLN A 127 -8.80 -12.22 13.98
N THR A 128 -8.23 -13.19 13.26
CA THR A 128 -6.95 -13.82 13.60
C THR A 128 -5.80 -12.83 13.48
N GLN A 129 -5.73 -12.07 12.39
CA GLN A 129 -4.77 -10.97 12.22
C GLN A 129 -4.88 -9.95 13.35
N CYS A 130 -6.11 -9.55 13.72
CA CYS A 130 -6.34 -8.63 14.83
C CYS A 130 -5.80 -9.15 16.17
N LYS A 131 -6.00 -10.44 16.47
CA LYS A 131 -5.45 -11.09 17.67
C LYS A 131 -3.91 -11.14 17.63
N GLN A 132 -3.31 -11.40 16.47
CA GLN A 132 -1.86 -11.47 16.29
C GLN A 132 -1.18 -10.09 16.43
N TYR A 133 -1.76 -9.02 15.87
CA TYR A 133 -1.30 -7.65 16.12
C TYR A 133 -1.51 -7.26 17.58
N GLY A 134 -2.68 -7.59 18.15
CA GLY A 134 -2.98 -7.36 19.56
C GLY A 134 -1.99 -8.00 20.54
N SER A 135 -1.53 -9.23 20.26
CA SER A 135 -0.56 -9.94 21.13
C SER A 135 0.82 -9.28 21.24
N GLN A 136 1.15 -8.32 20.37
CA GLN A 136 2.39 -7.56 20.43
C GLN A 136 2.30 -6.37 21.42
N PHE A 137 1.10 -6.01 21.86
CA PHE A 137 0.84 -4.85 22.71
C PHE A 137 -0.04 -5.22 23.92
N PRO A 138 0.47 -6.00 24.90
CA PRO A 138 -0.34 -6.53 26.01
C PRO A 138 -0.99 -5.46 26.87
N ASP A 139 -0.41 -4.25 26.94
CA ASP A 139 -0.94 -3.11 27.69
C ASP A 139 -2.04 -2.33 26.95
N LEU A 140 -2.26 -2.60 25.65
CA LEU A 140 -3.24 -1.89 24.82
C LEU A 140 -4.55 -2.66 24.71
N LYS A 141 -5.67 -1.95 24.87
CA LYS A 141 -7.00 -2.53 24.65
C LYS A 141 -7.23 -2.80 23.16
N VAL A 142 -7.23 -4.09 22.81
CA VAL A 142 -7.61 -4.61 21.49
C VAL A 142 -9.13 -4.78 21.43
N LEU A 143 -9.75 -4.33 20.34
CA LEU A 143 -11.19 -4.52 20.07
C LEU A 143 -11.39 -4.85 18.60
N PHE A 144 -12.04 -5.99 18.31
CA PHE A 144 -12.41 -6.38 16.94
C PHE A 144 -13.91 -6.20 16.72
N ASP A 145 -14.28 -5.41 15.71
CA ASP A 145 -15.66 -5.17 15.29
C ASP A 145 -15.90 -5.74 13.88
N SER A 146 -16.62 -6.86 13.82
CA SER A 146 -17.05 -7.50 12.58
C SER A 146 -18.25 -6.82 11.89
N GLY A 147 -18.88 -5.82 12.51
CA GLY A 147 -19.98 -5.05 11.91
C GLY A 147 -19.51 -3.96 10.94
N THR A 148 -18.22 -3.60 10.96
CA THR A 148 -17.65 -2.63 10.02
C THR A 148 -17.35 -3.30 8.69
N ALA A 149 -18.13 -3.00 7.65
CA ALA A 149 -18.01 -3.65 6.33
C ALA A 149 -16.94 -3.07 5.38
N THR A 150 -16.33 -1.91 5.70
CA THR A 150 -15.35 -1.26 4.81
C THR A 150 -14.15 -0.69 5.55
N GLU A 151 -13.00 -0.68 4.88
CA GLU A 151 -11.76 -0.09 5.38
C GLU A 151 -11.90 1.41 5.69
N LYS A 152 -12.57 2.16 4.82
CA LYS A 152 -12.86 3.59 5.05
C LYS A 152 -13.60 3.79 6.38
N SER A 153 -14.67 3.04 6.62
CA SER A 153 -15.45 3.14 7.86
C SER A 153 -14.64 2.69 9.09
N CYS A 154 -13.72 1.73 8.94
CA CYS A 154 -12.79 1.36 10.01
C CYS A 154 -11.81 2.48 10.35
N LEU A 155 -11.16 3.06 9.34
CA LEU A 155 -10.25 4.19 9.51
C LEU A 155 -10.98 5.40 10.10
N GLU A 156 -12.25 5.62 9.75
CA GLU A 156 -13.10 6.65 10.36
C GLU A 156 -13.29 6.45 11.87
N LYS A 157 -13.29 5.22 12.40
CA LYS A 157 -13.36 4.93 13.86
C LYS A 157 -12.06 5.18 14.64
N SER A 158 -10.91 5.24 13.97
CA SER A 158 -9.69 5.81 14.55
C SER A 158 -9.72 7.33 14.42
N ARG A 159 -10.00 7.83 13.21
CA ARG A 159 -10.02 9.24 12.88
C ARG A 159 -11.06 10.06 13.66
N SER A 160 -12.12 9.45 14.19
CA SER A 160 -13.09 10.16 15.04
C SER A 160 -12.54 10.41 16.46
N LYS A 161 -11.72 9.49 17.00
CA LYS A 161 -11.06 9.63 18.31
C LYS A 161 -9.97 10.70 18.34
N GLU A 162 -9.37 11.03 17.20
CA GLU A 162 -8.29 12.03 17.10
C GLU A 162 -8.67 13.33 17.84
N VAL A 163 -7.74 13.86 18.63
CA VAL A 163 -7.91 15.12 19.37
C VAL A 163 -7.32 16.32 18.63
N GLY A 164 -7.92 17.50 18.85
CA GLY A 164 -7.57 18.72 18.13
C GLY A 164 -8.49 19.89 18.45
N CYS A 165 -8.23 21.04 17.82
CA CYS A 165 -9.14 22.17 17.94
C CYS A 165 -10.29 22.04 16.95
N CYS A 166 -11.52 22.06 17.46
CA CYS A 166 -12.73 22.28 16.69
C CYS A 166 -13.01 23.78 16.63
N VAL A 167 -13.06 24.34 15.42
CA VAL A 167 -13.31 25.77 15.14
C VAL A 167 -14.69 25.92 14.52
N THR A 168 -15.55 26.70 15.19
CA THR A 168 -16.90 27.08 14.76
C THR A 168 -16.96 28.59 14.51
N GLN A 169 -18.12 29.13 14.12
CA GLN A 169 -18.26 30.58 13.88
C GLN A 169 -18.04 31.41 15.15
N ASP A 170 -18.55 30.96 16.29
CA ASP A 170 -18.57 31.72 17.55
C ASP A 170 -17.60 31.20 18.62
N SER A 171 -17.02 30.00 18.43
CA SER A 171 -16.21 29.33 19.46
C SER A 171 -15.14 28.40 18.92
N CYS A 172 -14.10 28.20 19.73
CA CYS A 172 -13.10 27.16 19.54
C CYS A 172 -13.03 26.26 20.77
N MET A 173 -13.07 24.94 20.59
CA MET A 173 -12.95 23.97 21.68
C MET A 173 -11.92 22.88 21.35
N PHE A 174 -11.10 22.49 22.32
CA PHE A 174 -10.20 21.35 22.17
C PHE A 174 -10.96 20.07 22.52
N THR A 175 -11.15 19.18 21.54
CA THR A 175 -12.08 18.05 21.63
C THR A 175 -11.68 16.93 20.65
N THR A 176 -12.46 15.85 20.58
CA THR A 176 -12.29 14.79 19.56
C THR A 176 -12.92 15.21 18.23
N ARG A 177 -12.50 14.62 17.10
CA ARG A 177 -13.17 14.85 15.81
C ARG A 177 -14.64 14.40 15.85
N ASP A 178 -14.95 13.30 16.52
CA ASP A 178 -16.32 12.77 16.71
C ASP A 178 -17.25 13.79 17.38
N SER A 179 -16.72 14.54 18.36
CA SER A 179 -17.43 15.60 19.07
C SER A 179 -17.40 16.96 18.36
N CYS A 180 -16.75 17.08 17.19
CA CYS A 180 -16.64 18.32 16.44
C CYS A 180 -17.74 18.43 15.38
N ASN A 181 -18.94 18.86 15.79
CA ASN A 181 -20.12 19.01 14.95
C ASN A 181 -20.06 20.23 13.99
N VAL A 182 -18.98 20.35 13.21
CA VAL A 182 -18.89 21.28 12.08
C VAL A 182 -19.55 20.67 10.84
N ALA A 183 -20.37 21.45 10.14
CA ALA A 183 -21.08 20.97 8.95
C ALA A 183 -20.07 20.52 7.87
N SER A 184 -20.11 19.24 7.49
CA SER A 184 -19.08 18.60 6.68
C SER A 184 -18.91 19.15 5.27
N GLU A 185 -19.88 19.93 4.77
CA GLU A 185 -19.80 20.62 3.48
C GLU A 185 -18.71 21.71 3.42
N ASN A 186 -18.29 22.24 4.58
CA ASN A 186 -17.17 23.19 4.67
C ASN A 186 -15.79 22.52 4.88
N LEU A 187 -15.71 21.19 5.00
CA LEU A 187 -14.44 20.46 5.16
C LEU A 187 -13.66 20.33 3.84
N LYS A 188 -13.33 21.48 3.21
CA LYS A 188 -12.19 21.54 2.28
C LYS A 188 -10.93 21.16 3.06
N GLY A 189 -10.42 19.96 2.78
CA GLY A 189 -9.29 19.35 3.48
C GLY A 189 -7.98 20.10 3.29
N THR A 190 -7.84 21.23 3.98
CA THR A 190 -6.59 21.98 4.08
C THR A 190 -5.60 21.13 4.86
N THR A 191 -4.71 20.44 4.16
CA THR A 191 -3.55 19.78 4.76
C THR A 191 -2.83 20.76 5.67
N ALA A 192 -2.62 20.38 6.93
CA ALA A 192 -2.09 21.29 7.93
C ALA A 192 -0.79 21.95 7.43
N PRO A 193 -0.71 23.30 7.38
CA PRO A 193 0.50 23.98 6.90
C PRO A 193 1.67 23.58 7.79
N PRO A 194 2.86 23.30 7.22
CA PRO A 194 3.90 22.53 7.88
C PRO A 194 4.19 23.05 9.30
N THR A 195 4.15 22.12 10.25
CA THR A 195 4.44 22.40 11.66
C THR A 195 5.95 22.44 11.82
N GLN A 196 6.51 23.61 12.08
CA GLN A 196 7.89 23.71 12.53
C GLN A 196 8.00 23.03 13.90
N GLN A 197 8.90 22.06 13.99
CA GLN A 197 8.91 21.04 15.02
C GLN A 197 9.53 21.57 16.32
N GLN A 198 8.73 22.25 17.15
CA GLN A 198 9.13 22.58 18.52
C GLN A 198 9.28 21.29 19.32
N ALA A 199 10.48 21.03 19.82
CA ALA A 199 10.84 19.75 20.42
C ALA A 199 10.27 19.59 21.84
N ALA A 200 9.27 18.72 21.96
CA ALA A 200 9.12 17.94 23.20
C ALA A 200 10.28 16.93 23.31
N PRO A 201 10.69 16.51 24.52
CA PRO A 201 11.79 15.55 24.69
C PRO A 201 11.51 14.24 23.96
N GLN A 202 12.36 13.87 23.01
CA GLN A 202 12.25 12.60 22.30
C GLN A 202 12.71 11.46 23.21
N THR A 203 11.77 10.68 23.73
CA THR A 203 12.08 9.33 24.22
C THR A 203 12.56 8.51 23.04
N GLN A 204 13.84 8.13 23.04
CA GLN A 204 14.46 7.44 21.91
C GLN A 204 13.84 6.04 21.70
N PRO A 205 13.67 5.58 20.45
CA PRO A 205 13.32 4.18 20.20
C PRO A 205 14.47 3.29 20.67
N ILE A 206 14.14 2.24 21.44
CA ILE A 206 15.12 1.27 21.92
C ILE A 206 15.61 0.45 20.72
N GLN A 207 16.82 0.78 20.25
CA GLN A 207 17.56 -0.02 19.28
C GLN A 207 18.06 -1.30 19.98
N GLU A 208 17.39 -2.43 19.76
CA GLU A 208 17.79 -3.70 20.34
C GLU A 208 19.11 -4.19 19.73
N LYS A 209 20.14 -4.35 20.58
CA LYS A 209 21.46 -4.85 20.17
C LYS A 209 21.40 -6.35 19.85
N LYS A 210 21.41 -6.72 18.58
CA LYS A 210 21.91 -8.03 18.17
C LYS A 210 23.44 -7.99 18.10
N GLN A 211 24.10 -8.83 18.90
CA GLN A 211 25.55 -9.03 18.81
C GLN A 211 25.90 -10.03 17.69
N ASN A 212 27.12 -9.88 17.17
CA ASN A 212 27.75 -10.77 16.19
C ASN A 212 27.90 -12.21 16.76
N GLN A 213 28.25 -13.26 16.00
CA GLN A 213 29.52 -13.46 15.30
C GLN A 213 29.45 -14.62 14.26
N PRO A 214 30.53 -15.01 13.53
CA PRO A 214 30.50 -14.84 12.08
C PRO A 214 30.77 -16.11 11.25
N ILE A 215 30.53 -16.03 9.94
CA ILE A 215 31.17 -16.87 8.93
C ILE A 215 31.71 -15.95 7.82
N LYS A 216 32.89 -16.27 7.30
CA LYS A 216 33.54 -15.62 6.14
C LYS A 216 33.32 -16.51 4.89
N ASP A 217 33.67 -16.18 3.64
CA ASP A 217 34.73 -15.33 3.08
C ASP A 217 34.32 -14.81 1.68
N GLN A 218 34.99 -13.73 1.23
CA GLN A 218 35.29 -13.35 -0.17
C GLN A 218 34.12 -12.99 -1.15
N GLU A 219 34.08 -11.82 -1.82
CA GLU A 219 34.95 -11.23 -2.89
C GLU A 219 34.38 -11.62 -4.29
N GLU A 220 34.26 -10.75 -5.32
CA GLU A 220 35.00 -9.53 -5.70
C GLU A 220 34.15 -8.48 -6.50
N ASN A 221 34.68 -7.25 -6.62
CA ASN A 221 34.51 -6.20 -7.65
C ASN A 221 33.33 -6.16 -8.66
N LYS A 222 32.73 -4.96 -8.87
CA LYS A 222 33.18 -3.98 -9.92
C LYS A 222 32.58 -2.56 -9.75
N LYS A 223 33.17 -1.56 -10.42
CA LYS A 223 32.97 -0.09 -10.28
C LYS A 223 32.61 0.62 -11.61
N SER A 224 31.66 1.56 -11.57
CA SER A 224 31.39 2.66 -12.55
C SER A 224 30.25 3.54 -11.98
N GLU A 225 30.25 4.89 -11.82
CA GLU A 225 30.71 6.03 -12.66
C GLU A 225 30.06 6.03 -14.05
N GLU A 226 29.37 7.06 -14.57
CA GLU A 226 29.04 8.43 -14.10
C GLU A 226 27.56 8.74 -14.55
N LYS A 227 26.92 9.93 -14.67
CA LYS A 227 27.23 11.37 -14.65
C LYS A 227 25.95 12.17 -14.27
N ILE A 228 26.04 13.46 -13.94
CA ILE A 228 24.89 14.39 -13.80
C ILE A 228 25.11 15.66 -14.67
N PRO A 229 24.12 16.11 -15.47
CA PRO A 229 24.03 17.48 -15.99
C PRO A 229 23.13 18.34 -15.07
N THR A 230 23.62 19.41 -14.44
CA THR A 230 23.91 20.76 -14.99
C THR A 230 22.72 21.72 -14.86
N THR A 231 22.99 22.90 -14.31
CA THR A 231 22.05 23.97 -13.95
C THR A 231 21.46 24.72 -15.14
N ASN A 232 20.23 25.23 -14.99
CA ASN A 232 19.71 26.36 -15.76
C ASN A 232 19.47 27.56 -14.84
N SER A 233 20.00 28.72 -15.22
CA SER A 233 19.77 30.02 -14.57
C SER A 233 18.58 30.74 -15.20
N ILE A 234 17.74 31.40 -14.39
CA ILE A 234 16.66 32.28 -14.86
C ILE A 234 17.03 33.72 -14.51
N SER A 235 16.95 34.61 -15.49
CA SER A 235 17.23 36.05 -15.33
C SER A 235 16.18 36.74 -14.47
N ILE A 236 16.61 37.75 -13.72
CA ILE A 236 15.73 38.71 -13.02
C ILE A 236 15.80 40.01 -13.80
N ASP A 237 14.65 40.46 -14.33
CA ASP A 237 14.58 41.65 -15.17
C ASP A 237 13.82 42.81 -14.51
N SER A 238 14.38 44.01 -14.70
CA SER A 238 13.73 45.33 -14.68
C SER A 238 13.02 45.84 -13.40
N ILE A 239 13.63 46.89 -12.84
CA ILE A 239 13.07 47.81 -11.83
C ILE A 239 12.37 48.98 -12.56
N THR A 240 11.33 49.58 -11.95
CA THR A 240 10.93 51.02 -11.93
C THR A 240 9.41 51.25 -12.03
N GLY A 241 8.92 52.28 -11.33
CA GLY A 241 7.50 52.70 -11.31
C GLY A 241 7.17 53.51 -10.06
N PHE A 242 7.28 54.84 -10.14
CA PHE A 242 7.13 55.77 -9.01
C PHE A 242 5.96 56.74 -9.23
N ALA A 243 4.95 56.71 -8.35
CA ALA A 243 3.94 57.74 -8.04
C ALA A 243 3.04 57.14 -6.94
N GLU A 244 2.79 57.69 -5.74
CA GLU A 244 2.73 59.05 -5.19
C GLU A 244 1.39 59.79 -5.39
N GLN A 245 0.82 60.23 -4.24
CA GLN A 245 -0.39 61.05 -4.03
C GLN A 245 -1.74 60.38 -4.43
N THR A 246 -2.88 60.64 -3.76
CA THR A 246 -3.17 61.57 -2.64
C THR A 246 -4.20 60.99 -1.65
N SER A 247 -4.40 61.69 -0.52
CA SER A 247 -5.37 61.41 0.54
C SER A 247 -6.84 61.58 0.15
N GLU A 248 -7.73 60.71 0.65
CA GLU A 248 -9.06 61.12 1.12
C GLU A 248 -9.44 60.31 2.38
N GLN A 249 -9.84 60.99 3.47
CA GLN A 249 -10.32 60.34 4.69
C GLN A 249 -11.85 60.29 4.69
N LYS A 250 -12.45 59.09 4.73
CA LYS A 250 -13.91 58.95 4.87
C LYS A 250 -14.31 57.62 5.52
N SER A 251 -15.37 57.68 6.32
CA SER A 251 -16.09 56.53 6.89
C SER A 251 -15.26 55.44 7.58
N ILE A 252 -14.86 55.69 8.84
CA ILE A 252 -14.53 54.62 9.79
C ILE A 252 -15.82 54.22 10.51
N GLU A 253 -16.62 53.35 9.89
CA GLU A 253 -17.65 52.54 10.55
C GLU A 253 -18.04 51.38 9.62
N ASN A 254 -18.49 50.26 10.19
CA ASN A 254 -18.91 49.03 9.47
C ASN A 254 -17.81 48.25 8.72
N ALA A 255 -16.53 48.45 9.03
CA ALA A 255 -15.45 47.50 8.70
C ALA A 255 -15.27 46.43 9.79
N LYS A 256 -16.36 45.88 10.34
CA LYS A 256 -16.31 44.61 11.10
C LYS A 256 -16.24 43.48 10.07
N GLU A 257 -15.08 43.34 9.43
CA GLU A 257 -14.83 42.26 8.48
C GLU A 257 -15.16 40.94 9.18
N VAL A 258 -16.16 40.23 8.64
CA VAL A 258 -16.48 38.86 9.07
C VAL A 258 -15.39 37.99 8.48
N PHE A 259 -14.25 37.94 9.16
CA PHE A 259 -13.18 37.00 8.86
C PHE A 259 -13.75 35.60 9.01
N ILE A 260 -14.09 34.98 7.87
CA ILE A 260 -14.54 33.60 7.80
C ILE A 260 -13.32 32.71 8.02
N GLY A 261 -12.90 32.60 9.29
CA GLY A 261 -11.98 31.56 9.73
C GLY A 261 -12.56 30.22 9.30
N ASN A 262 -11.75 29.40 8.62
CA ASN A 262 -12.20 28.13 8.06
C ASN A 262 -12.70 27.23 9.20
N GLN A 263 -14.02 27.03 9.26
CA GLN A 263 -14.65 26.14 10.22
C GLN A 263 -14.18 24.71 9.96
N GLY A 264 -13.77 24.00 11.01
CA GLY A 264 -13.10 22.72 10.82
C GLY A 264 -12.49 22.12 12.07
N PHE A 265 -12.00 20.89 11.91
CA PHE A 265 -11.26 20.17 12.94
C PHE A 265 -9.76 20.12 12.61
N TYR A 266 -8.95 20.71 13.47
CA TYR A 266 -7.50 20.81 13.35
C TYR A 266 -6.79 19.78 14.24
N LYS A 267 -6.48 18.61 13.65
CA LYS A 267 -5.79 17.49 14.32
C LYS A 267 -4.52 17.96 15.03
N ASN A 268 -4.28 17.47 16.25
CA ASN A 268 -3.08 17.72 17.06
C ASN A 268 -2.77 19.22 17.27
N THR A 269 -3.76 20.11 17.06
CA THR A 269 -3.58 21.56 17.14
C THR A 269 -4.34 22.09 18.34
N LEU A 270 -3.65 22.85 19.21
CA LEU A 270 -4.28 23.54 20.33
C LEU A 270 -5.04 24.79 19.85
N CYS A 271 -6.18 25.11 20.44
CA CYS A 271 -6.99 26.28 20.02
C CYS A 271 -6.32 27.64 20.24
N SER A 272 -5.23 27.70 21.03
CA SER A 272 -4.40 28.89 21.22
C SER A 272 -3.25 28.98 20.19
N ASN A 273 -3.43 28.42 19.00
CA ASN A 273 -2.47 28.50 17.90
C ASN A 273 -2.76 29.74 17.06
N ASP A 274 -1.77 30.61 16.84
CA ASP A 274 -1.95 31.92 16.19
C ASP A 274 -2.40 31.83 14.71
N ARG A 275 -2.34 30.62 14.10
CA ARG A 275 -2.90 30.35 12.76
C ARG A 275 -4.41 30.09 12.77
N LEU A 276 -5.03 29.91 13.95
CA LEU A 276 -6.47 29.78 14.13
C LEU A 276 -7.01 31.12 14.63
N GLN A 277 -8.10 31.61 14.04
CA GLN A 277 -8.75 32.88 14.44
C GLN A 277 -9.63 32.71 15.69
N CYS A 278 -9.14 31.93 16.65
CA CYS A 278 -9.77 31.70 17.95
C CYS A 278 -9.46 32.85 18.90
N GLY A 279 -10.46 33.33 19.65
CA GLY A 279 -10.27 34.26 20.78
C GLY A 279 -9.51 33.67 21.98
N CYS A 280 -8.78 32.57 21.79
CA CYS A 280 -8.06 31.84 22.82
C CYS A 280 -6.66 32.43 23.01
N ALA A 281 -6.47 33.23 24.07
CA ALA A 281 -5.17 33.80 24.41
C ALA A 281 -4.07 32.73 24.53
N LYS A 282 -2.87 33.04 24.04
CA LYS A 282 -1.70 32.15 24.05
C LYS A 282 -1.20 31.93 25.48
N GLN A 283 -1.50 30.76 26.03
CA GLN A 283 -1.06 30.33 27.35
C GLN A 283 0.38 29.81 27.27
N HIS A 284 1.27 30.32 28.11
CA HIS A 284 2.72 30.03 28.02
C HIS A 284 3.14 28.70 28.64
N HIS A 285 2.30 28.06 29.46
CA HIS A 285 2.63 26.81 30.13
C HIS A 285 1.43 25.86 30.20
N THR A 286 1.64 24.62 29.78
CA THR A 286 0.77 23.46 30.10
C THR A 286 1.46 22.62 31.17
N ALA A 287 0.73 22.14 32.17
CA ALA A 287 1.26 21.15 33.09
C ALA A 287 0.20 20.09 33.41
N CYS A 288 0.65 18.85 33.63
CA CYS A 288 -0.21 17.76 34.02
C CYS A 288 -0.42 17.76 35.54
N TYR A 289 -1.67 17.87 35.99
CA TYR A 289 -2.05 17.71 37.39
C TYR A 289 -3.12 16.61 37.47
N GLN A 290 -2.92 15.62 38.35
CA GLN A 290 -3.81 14.45 38.50
C GLN A 290 -4.19 13.77 37.16
N GLY A 291 -3.23 13.65 36.23
CA GLY A 291 -3.44 13.02 34.92
C GLY A 291 -4.23 13.85 33.90
N ARG A 292 -4.54 15.12 34.18
CA ARG A 292 -5.21 16.05 33.25
C ARG A 292 -4.28 17.22 32.92
N VAL A 293 -4.34 17.71 31.68
CA VAL A 293 -3.56 18.88 31.26
C VAL A 293 -4.29 20.15 31.67
N TYR A 294 -3.61 20.99 32.45
CA TYR A 294 -4.09 22.31 32.85
C TYR A 294 -3.23 23.41 32.22
N TRP A 295 -3.90 24.51 31.88
CA TRP A 295 -3.26 25.74 31.43
C TRP A 295 -2.99 26.64 32.63
N TYR A 296 -1.76 27.10 32.78
CA TYR A 296 -1.38 28.02 33.85
C TYR A 296 -1.16 29.40 33.24
N PRO A 297 -2.04 30.40 33.50
CA PRO A 297 -1.66 31.78 33.27
C PRO A 297 -0.44 32.08 34.14
N TYR A 298 0.48 32.90 33.63
CA TYR A 298 1.75 33.22 34.30
C TYR A 298 1.53 33.44 35.81
N MET A 299 2.13 32.59 36.65
CA MET A 299 2.40 32.97 38.02
C MET A 299 3.36 34.15 37.95
N ARG A 300 2.80 35.36 38.08
CA ARG A 300 3.57 36.58 38.30
C ARG A 300 4.31 36.35 39.61
N GLN A 301 5.64 36.17 39.52
CA GLN A 301 6.48 35.96 40.70
C GLN A 301 6.27 37.14 41.66
N LEU A 302 5.92 36.82 42.90
CA LEU A 302 5.74 37.73 44.03
C LEU A 302 6.91 37.53 44.99
#